data_AF-A0A2N2IT36-F1
#
_entry.id   AF-A0A2N2IT36-F1
#
_cell.length_a   1.000
_cell.length_b   1.000
_cell.length_c   1.000
_cell.angle_alpha   90.00
_cell.angle_beta   90.00
_cell.angle_gamma   90.00
#
_symmetry.space_group_name_H-M   'P 1'
#
loop_
_entity.id
_entity.type
_entity.pdbx_description
1 polymer ?
#
loop_
_entity_poly.entity_id
_entity_poly.type
_entity_poly.pdbx_seq_one_letter_code
_entity_poly.pdbx_strand_id
1 'polypeptide(L)'
;MDATEGYLNQLETWMRERTAAIVDAGASVETAGGDNDRWRAIREEYGIPRTPQADRELILKANEQPRGALVAELQVALEAVAREVLRNLRKLDSLDGYDGKIDRLRAQAERNTEEALRSYRQKVFPRRGMFAFAKEASQRPSPVMPAGPVSDVIVHTCRFCGAPRTSSELKCQFCGEKFG
;
A
#
# COMPACT_ATOMS: atom_id res chain seq x y z
N MET A 1 -23.33 14.32 -26.77
CA MET A 1 -21.99 14.21 -26.14
C MET A 1 -20.97 14.45 -27.24
N ASP A 2 -20.05 15.38 -27.03
CA ASP A 2 -18.90 15.55 -27.91
C ASP A 2 -18.00 14.31 -27.81
N ALA A 3 -17.54 13.80 -28.95
CA ALA A 3 -16.66 12.63 -29.02
C ALA A 3 -15.36 12.85 -28.24
N THR A 4 -14.83 14.08 -28.23
CA THR A 4 -13.62 14.45 -27.49
C THR A 4 -13.84 14.36 -25.99
N GLU A 5 -14.96 14.90 -25.50
CA GLU A 5 -15.31 14.84 -24.09
C GLU A 5 -15.51 13.39 -23.62
N GLY A 6 -16.20 12.57 -24.44
CA GLY A 6 -16.39 11.15 -24.21
C GLY A 6 -15.07 10.39 -24.12
N TYR A 7 -14.14 10.66 -25.03
CA TYR A 7 -12.81 10.06 -25.02
C TYR A 7 -11.99 10.46 -23.78
N LEU A 8 -11.99 11.73 -23.39
CA LEU A 8 -11.30 12.19 -22.18
C LEU A 8 -11.85 11.53 -20.91
N ASN A 9 -13.18 11.36 -20.83
CA ASN A 9 -13.81 10.62 -19.73
C ASN A 9 -13.41 9.13 -19.73
N GLN A 10 -13.37 8.50 -20.90
CA GLN A 10 -12.92 7.11 -21.03
C GLN A 10 -11.47 6.95 -20.60
N LEU A 11 -10.59 7.88 -20.97
CA LEU A 11 -9.18 7.84 -20.60
C LEU A 11 -8.98 8.01 -19.10
N GLU A 12 -9.74 8.90 -18.46
CA GLU A 12 -9.74 9.08 -17.01
C GLU A 12 -10.21 7.81 -16.28
N THR A 13 -11.35 7.24 -16.70
CA THR A 13 -11.88 6.00 -16.13
C THR A 13 -10.89 4.86 -16.28
N TRP A 14 -10.34 4.68 -17.49
CA TRP A 14 -9.34 3.65 -17.79
C TRP A 14 -8.11 3.78 -16.88
N MET A 15 -7.58 5.00 -16.69
CA MET A 15 -6.43 5.24 -15.81
C MET A 15 -6.72 4.82 -14.38
N ARG A 16 -7.90 5.21 -13.85
CA ARG A 16 -8.31 4.90 -12.47
C ARG A 16 -8.47 3.40 -12.27
N GLU A 17 -9.23 2.74 -13.15
CA GLU A 17 -9.49 1.30 -13.08
C GLU A 17 -8.19 0.51 -13.19
N ARG A 18 -7.32 0.89 -14.13
CA ARG A 18 -6.07 0.19 -14.34
C ARG A 18 -5.10 0.36 -13.17
N THR A 19 -5.02 1.55 -12.62
CA THR A 19 -4.23 1.83 -11.42
C THR A 19 -4.71 1.01 -10.23
N ALA A 20 -6.04 0.93 -10.02
CA ALA A 20 -6.62 0.12 -8.96
C ALA A 20 -6.29 -1.39 -9.14
N ALA A 21 -6.45 -1.91 -10.36
CA ALA A 21 -6.13 -3.30 -10.69
C ALA A 21 -4.66 -3.65 -10.42
N ILE A 22 -3.73 -2.76 -10.78
CA ILE A 22 -2.29 -2.92 -10.49
C ILE A 22 -2.04 -2.98 -8.98
N VAL A 23 -2.57 -2.02 -8.23
CA VAL A 23 -2.39 -1.96 -6.77
C VAL A 23 -2.99 -3.19 -6.08
N ASP A 24 -4.19 -3.62 -6.47
CA ASP A 24 -4.87 -4.77 -5.88
C ASP A 24 -4.19 -6.09 -6.22
N ALA A 25 -3.77 -6.28 -7.47
CA ALA A 25 -2.99 -7.45 -7.87
C ALA A 25 -1.68 -7.52 -7.09
N GLY A 26 -0.91 -6.44 -7.05
CA GLY A 26 0.34 -6.40 -6.29
C GLY A 26 0.13 -6.62 -4.78
N ALA A 27 -0.91 -6.04 -4.19
CA ALA A 27 -1.18 -6.16 -2.76
C ALA A 27 -1.78 -7.51 -2.36
N SER A 28 -2.33 -8.26 -3.30
CA SER A 28 -2.87 -9.62 -3.08
C SER A 28 -1.80 -10.71 -3.10
N VAL A 29 -0.54 -10.39 -3.41
CA VAL A 29 0.57 -11.33 -3.28
C VAL A 29 0.85 -11.57 -1.79
N GLU A 30 0.78 -12.84 -1.38
CA GLU A 30 0.96 -13.23 0.02
C GLU A 30 2.43 -13.19 0.45
N THR A 31 3.34 -13.61 -0.44
CA THR A 31 4.78 -13.65 -0.17
C THR A 31 5.43 -12.30 -0.50
N ALA A 32 6.35 -11.82 0.35
CA ALA A 32 7.09 -10.59 0.10
C ALA A 32 7.95 -10.69 -1.18
N GLY A 33 7.73 -9.77 -2.12
CA GLY A 33 8.38 -9.77 -3.43
C GLY A 33 8.04 -10.99 -4.30
N GLY A 34 7.00 -11.73 -3.94
CA GLY A 34 6.54 -12.91 -4.65
C GLY A 34 5.64 -12.59 -5.84
N ASP A 35 4.97 -13.63 -6.34
CA ASP A 35 4.03 -13.55 -7.45
C ASP A 35 2.72 -14.26 -7.12
N ASN A 36 1.65 -13.81 -7.74
CA ASN A 36 0.42 -14.57 -7.95
C ASN A 36 0.01 -14.43 -9.41
N ASP A 37 -1.01 -15.17 -9.85
CA ASP A 37 -1.42 -15.17 -11.27
C ASP A 37 -1.83 -13.78 -11.77
N ARG A 38 -2.51 -13.00 -10.92
CA ARG A 38 -2.94 -11.63 -11.24
C ARG A 38 -1.75 -10.70 -11.44
N TRP A 39 -0.77 -10.75 -10.54
CA TRP A 39 0.43 -9.92 -10.62
C TRP A 39 1.32 -10.33 -11.80
N ARG A 40 1.45 -11.64 -12.06
CA ARG A 40 2.19 -12.16 -13.21
C ARG A 40 1.59 -11.67 -14.53
N ALA A 41 0.27 -11.74 -14.67
CA ALA A 41 -0.42 -11.25 -15.87
C ALA A 41 -0.16 -9.76 -16.12
N ILE A 42 -0.16 -8.93 -15.07
CA ILE A 42 0.15 -7.50 -15.19
C ILE A 42 1.59 -7.29 -15.63
N ARG A 43 2.55 -8.01 -15.05
CA ARG A 43 3.95 -7.87 -15.47
C ARG A 43 4.16 -8.28 -16.91
N GLU A 44 3.53 -9.37 -17.35
CA GLU A 44 3.58 -9.82 -18.74
C GLU A 44 2.96 -8.79 -19.68
N GLU A 45 1.80 -8.25 -19.33
CA GLU A 45 1.12 -7.20 -20.09
C GLU A 45 1.96 -5.94 -20.29
N TYR A 46 2.65 -5.48 -19.23
CA TYR A 46 3.50 -4.28 -19.29
C TYR A 46 4.97 -4.58 -19.63
N GLY A 47 5.32 -5.83 -19.93
CA GLY A 47 6.70 -6.24 -20.23
C GLY A 47 7.68 -5.97 -19.09
N ILE A 48 7.25 -6.10 -17.84
CA ILE A 48 8.05 -5.83 -16.64
C ILE A 48 8.87 -7.07 -16.30
N PRO A 49 10.20 -7.05 -16.49
CA PRO A 49 11.02 -8.19 -16.13
C PRO A 49 11.03 -8.37 -14.62
N ARG A 50 10.99 -9.61 -14.20
CA ARG A 50 11.15 -9.97 -12.79
C ARG A 50 12.54 -9.53 -12.34
N THR A 51 12.62 -8.78 -11.23
CA THR A 51 13.92 -8.40 -10.64
C THR A 51 14.75 -9.66 -10.34
N PRO A 52 16.06 -9.67 -10.61
CA PRO A 52 16.93 -10.81 -10.27
C PRO A 52 16.80 -11.19 -8.79
N GLN A 53 16.96 -12.48 -8.48
CA GLN A 53 16.77 -12.98 -7.12
C GLN A 53 17.72 -12.33 -6.12
N ALA A 54 18.99 -12.13 -6.49
CA ALA A 54 20.00 -11.47 -5.66
C ALA A 54 19.60 -10.04 -5.26
N ASP A 55 19.15 -9.23 -6.22
CA ASP A 55 18.73 -7.85 -5.97
C ASP A 55 17.43 -7.80 -5.15
N ARG A 56 16.50 -8.73 -5.42
CA ARG A 56 15.23 -8.83 -4.70
C ARG A 56 15.46 -9.06 -3.21
N GLU A 57 16.35 -9.97 -2.84
CA GLU A 57 16.65 -10.26 -1.43
C GLU A 57 17.23 -9.04 -0.71
N LEU A 58 18.12 -8.29 -1.37
CA LEU A 58 18.68 -7.04 -0.83
C LEU A 58 17.60 -5.98 -0.62
N ILE A 59 16.72 -5.78 -1.61
CA ILE A 59 15.64 -4.79 -1.56
C ILE A 59 14.61 -5.16 -0.46
N LEU A 60 14.23 -6.43 -0.37
CA LEU A 60 13.28 -6.91 0.64
C LEU A 60 13.84 -6.74 2.05
N LYS A 61 15.12 -7.06 2.24
CA LYS A 61 15.80 -6.88 3.53
C LYS A 61 15.89 -5.41 3.92
N ALA A 62 16.20 -4.51 2.98
CA ALA A 62 16.33 -3.09 3.25
C ALA A 62 14.99 -2.41 3.59
N ASN A 63 13.88 -2.89 3.02
CA ASN A 63 12.56 -2.27 3.17
C ASN A 63 11.67 -2.96 4.22
N GLU A 64 12.11 -4.07 4.82
CA GLU A 64 11.31 -4.90 5.74
C GLU A 64 9.90 -5.21 5.19
N GLN A 65 9.80 -5.42 3.88
CA GLN A 65 8.50 -5.59 3.24
C GLN A 65 7.86 -6.91 3.70
N PRO A 66 6.66 -6.89 4.32
CA PRO A 66 6.09 -8.09 4.94
C PRO A 66 5.37 -9.01 3.95
N ARG A 67 4.83 -8.46 2.84
CA ARG A 67 4.05 -9.18 1.81
C ARG A 67 3.98 -8.35 0.53
N GLY A 68 3.26 -8.82 -0.49
CA GLY A 68 3.00 -8.05 -1.70
C GLY A 68 4.10 -8.15 -2.75
N ALA A 69 3.79 -7.72 -3.97
CA ALA A 69 4.75 -7.57 -5.07
C ALA A 69 5.89 -6.60 -4.73
N LEU A 70 7.02 -6.71 -5.44
CA LEU A 70 8.14 -5.79 -5.20
C LEU A 70 7.74 -4.35 -5.57
N VAL A 71 7.97 -3.38 -4.67
CA VAL A 71 7.58 -1.97 -4.87
C VAL A 71 8.13 -1.40 -6.18
N ALA A 72 9.37 -1.74 -6.53
CA ALA A 72 9.99 -1.27 -7.77
C ALA A 72 9.27 -1.79 -9.02
N GLU A 73 8.90 -3.08 -9.06
CA GLU A 73 8.13 -3.65 -10.18
C GLU A 73 6.74 -3.00 -10.29
N LEU A 74 6.10 -2.73 -9.14
CA LEU A 74 4.81 -2.02 -9.10
C LEU A 74 4.91 -0.60 -9.62
N GLN A 75 5.97 0.14 -9.24
CA GLN A 75 6.22 1.49 -9.72
C GLN A 75 6.32 1.53 -11.24
N VAL A 76 7.07 0.59 -11.85
CA VAL A 76 7.20 0.51 -13.31
C VAL A 76 5.85 0.30 -14.00
N ALA A 77 4.97 -0.55 -13.42
CA ALA A 77 3.62 -0.75 -13.95
C ALA A 77 2.77 0.53 -13.90
N LEU A 78 2.81 1.25 -12.78
CA LEU A 78 2.06 2.49 -12.60
C LEU A 78 2.56 3.61 -13.52
N GLU A 79 3.88 3.72 -13.69
CA GLU A 79 4.49 4.65 -14.64
C GLU A 79 4.15 4.31 -16.10
N ALA A 80 3.91 3.04 -16.44
CA ALA A 80 3.45 2.66 -17.77
C ALA A 80 2.04 3.21 -18.05
N VAL A 81 1.12 3.11 -17.07
CA VAL A 81 -0.24 3.68 -17.15
C VAL A 81 -0.18 5.21 -17.32
N ALA A 82 0.58 5.89 -16.45
CA ALA A 82 0.73 7.35 -16.54
C ALA A 82 1.29 7.79 -17.90
N ARG A 83 2.32 7.10 -18.41
CA ARG A 83 2.89 7.37 -19.73
C ARG A 83 1.88 7.17 -20.85
N GLU A 84 1.00 6.18 -20.76
CA GLU A 84 -0.04 5.95 -21.76
C GLU A 84 -1.07 7.08 -21.80
N VAL A 85 -1.53 7.55 -20.64
CA VAL A 85 -2.42 8.72 -20.56
C VAL A 85 -1.74 9.94 -21.17
N LEU A 86 -0.50 10.24 -20.77
CA LEU A 86 0.24 11.39 -21.28
C LEU A 86 0.46 11.30 -22.80
N ARG A 87 0.74 10.12 -23.34
CA ARG A 87 0.85 9.91 -24.79
C ARG A 87 -0.48 10.18 -25.51
N ASN A 88 -1.59 9.75 -24.93
CA ASN A 88 -2.92 9.98 -25.51
C ASN A 88 -3.34 11.45 -25.43
N LEU A 89 -3.03 12.15 -24.33
CA LEU A 89 -3.27 13.59 -24.21
C LEU A 89 -2.44 14.42 -25.17
N ARG A 90 -1.16 14.05 -25.39
CA ARG A 90 -0.31 14.73 -26.39
C ARG A 90 -0.87 14.69 -27.81
N LYS A 91 -1.66 13.67 -28.15
CA LYS A 91 -2.34 13.58 -29.46
C LYS A 91 -3.52 14.56 -29.58
N LEU A 92 -3.96 15.15 -28.47
CA LEU A 92 -5.12 16.03 -28.37
C LEU A 92 -4.75 17.50 -28.10
N ASP A 93 -3.46 17.83 -27.97
CA ASP A 93 -2.90 19.12 -27.49
C ASP A 93 -3.18 20.33 -28.43
N SER A 94 -4.19 20.23 -29.31
CA SER A 94 -4.57 21.24 -30.30
C SER A 94 -6.09 21.36 -30.48
N LEU A 95 -6.91 20.95 -29.50
CA LEU A 95 -8.37 21.00 -29.59
C LEU A 95 -8.92 22.17 -28.77
N ASP A 96 -9.32 23.23 -29.47
CA ASP A 96 -9.94 24.42 -28.88
C ASP A 96 -11.12 24.05 -27.97
N GLY A 97 -11.09 24.54 -26.72
CA GLY A 97 -12.18 24.38 -25.75
C GLY A 97 -12.00 23.26 -24.71
N TYR A 98 -10.94 22.45 -24.79
CA TYR A 98 -10.69 21.34 -23.84
C TYR A 98 -9.44 21.47 -22.96
N ASP A 99 -8.66 22.54 -23.11
CA ASP A 99 -7.37 22.76 -22.45
C ASP A 99 -7.43 22.50 -20.94
N GLY A 100 -8.41 23.07 -20.24
CA GLY A 100 -8.54 22.91 -18.79
C GLY A 100 -8.79 21.47 -18.34
N LYS A 101 -9.46 20.65 -19.15
CA LYS A 101 -9.68 19.22 -18.83
C LYS A 101 -8.45 18.38 -19.16
N ILE A 102 -7.79 18.67 -20.27
CA ILE A 102 -6.53 18.04 -20.67
C ILE A 102 -5.44 18.31 -19.61
N ASP A 103 -5.30 19.55 -19.16
CA ASP A 103 -4.34 19.93 -18.12
C ASP A 103 -4.63 19.27 -16.78
N ARG A 104 -5.90 19.18 -16.39
CA ARG A 104 -6.29 18.47 -15.17
C ARG A 104 -5.91 16.99 -15.25
N LEU A 105 -6.21 16.32 -16.36
CA LEU A 105 -5.92 14.90 -16.53
C LEU A 105 -4.41 14.63 -16.65
N ARG A 106 -3.66 15.55 -17.26
CA ARG A 106 -2.19 15.55 -17.29
C ARG A 106 -1.61 15.61 -15.88
N ALA A 107 -2.04 16.58 -15.08
CA ALA A 107 -1.60 16.73 -13.71
C ALA A 107 -1.99 15.52 -12.84
N GLN A 108 -3.14 14.90 -13.11
CA GLN A 108 -3.55 13.66 -12.44
C GLN A 108 -2.65 12.49 -12.82
N ALA A 109 -2.34 12.31 -14.12
CA ALA A 109 -1.44 11.25 -14.58
C ALA A 109 -0.03 11.37 -13.98
N GLU A 110 0.49 12.59 -13.83
CA GLU A 110 1.79 12.86 -13.21
C GLU A 110 1.84 12.44 -11.72
N ARG A 111 0.75 12.67 -10.97
CA ARG A 111 0.66 12.27 -9.55
C ARG A 111 0.21 10.82 -9.35
N ASN A 112 -0.37 10.19 -10.37
CA ASN A 112 -0.99 8.87 -10.28
C ASN A 112 -0.06 7.82 -9.68
N THR A 113 1.20 7.79 -10.12
CA THR A 113 2.20 6.83 -9.63
C THR A 113 2.44 7.01 -8.13
N GLU A 114 2.66 8.24 -7.65
CA GLU A 114 2.96 8.50 -6.24
C GLU A 114 1.74 8.19 -5.35
N GLU A 115 0.55 8.63 -5.75
CA GLU A 115 -0.70 8.39 -5.02
C GLU A 115 -1.02 6.90 -4.95
N ALA A 116 -0.84 6.16 -6.04
CA ALA A 116 -1.04 4.72 -6.10
C ALA A 116 0.00 3.94 -5.27
N LEU A 117 1.27 4.35 -5.31
CA LEU A 117 2.32 3.77 -4.46
C LEU A 117 2.02 4.00 -2.97
N ARG A 118 1.50 5.19 -2.62
CA ARG A 118 1.07 5.48 -1.25
C ARG A 118 -0.06 4.57 -0.81
N SER A 119 -1.08 4.38 -1.66
CA SER A 119 -2.19 3.45 -1.43
C SER A 119 -1.71 2.01 -1.28
N TYR A 120 -0.82 1.56 -2.17
CA TYR A 120 -0.19 0.25 -2.10
C TYR A 120 0.56 0.03 -0.78
N ARG A 121 1.41 0.99 -0.39
CA ARG A 121 2.19 0.90 0.85
C ARG A 121 1.28 0.81 2.06
N GLN A 122 0.16 1.53 2.09
CA GLN A 122 -0.81 1.41 3.19
C GLN A 122 -1.46 0.02 3.27
N LYS A 123 -1.65 -0.67 2.15
CA LYS A 123 -2.17 -2.05 2.11
C LYS A 123 -1.12 -3.05 2.57
N VAL A 124 0.13 -2.89 2.14
CA VAL A 124 1.19 -3.87 2.34
C VAL A 124 1.93 -3.71 3.66
N PHE A 125 2.19 -2.48 4.10
CA PHE A 125 2.90 -2.20 5.34
C PHE A 125 1.86 -1.92 6.44
N PRO A 126 1.58 -2.88 7.34
CA PRO A 126 0.65 -2.64 8.42
C PRO A 126 1.17 -1.48 9.29
N ARG A 127 0.30 -0.52 9.61
CA ARG A 127 0.64 0.55 10.54
C ARG A 127 0.96 -0.10 11.89
N ARG A 128 2.25 -0.17 12.25
CA ARG A 128 2.67 -0.48 13.62
C ARG A 128 2.04 0.58 14.52
N GLY A 129 1.05 0.21 15.32
CA GLY A 129 0.48 1.11 16.32
C GLY A 129 1.58 1.60 17.26
N MET A 130 1.39 2.75 17.91
CA MET A 130 2.36 3.38 18.83
C MET A 130 2.88 2.42 19.92
N PHE A 131 2.13 1.36 20.24
CA PHE A 131 2.48 0.32 21.21
C PHE A 131 2.96 -1.01 20.61
N ALA A 132 3.19 -1.09 19.29
CA ALA A 132 3.63 -2.33 18.63
C ALA A 132 4.94 -2.85 19.22
N PHE A 133 5.91 -1.96 19.45
CA PHE A 133 7.18 -2.30 20.09
C PHE A 133 7.02 -2.69 21.57
N ALA A 134 6.13 -2.02 22.31
CA ALA A 134 5.84 -2.38 23.71
C ALA A 134 5.19 -3.76 23.81
N LYS A 135 4.29 -4.11 22.87
CA LYS A 135 3.68 -5.45 22.79
C LYS A 135 4.72 -6.51 22.46
N GLU A 136 5.54 -6.28 21.44
CA GLU A 136 6.59 -7.22 21.04
C GLU A 136 7.61 -7.43 22.16
N ALA A 137 8.00 -6.35 22.87
CA ALA A 137 8.86 -6.43 24.05
C ALA A 137 8.20 -7.22 25.21
N SER A 138 6.90 -7.03 25.45
CA SER A 138 6.17 -7.77 26.51
C SER A 138 5.96 -9.26 26.22
N GLN A 139 6.03 -9.67 24.94
CA GLN A 139 5.90 -11.06 24.51
C GLN A 139 7.25 -11.79 24.48
N ARG A 140 8.38 -11.06 24.50
CA ARG A 140 9.69 -11.68 24.65
C ARG A 140 9.86 -12.06 26.12
N PRO A 141 10.05 -13.36 26.46
CA PRO A 141 10.32 -13.74 27.84
C PRO A 141 11.61 -13.04 28.28
N SER A 142 11.53 -12.21 29.33
CA SER A 142 12.72 -11.60 29.92
C SER A 142 13.69 -12.71 30.33
N PRO A 143 14.96 -12.65 29.91
CA PRO A 143 15.96 -13.52 30.49
C PRO A 143 16.10 -13.06 31.95
N VAL A 144 15.83 -13.99 32.88
CA VAL A 144 15.85 -13.81 34.33
C VAL A 144 14.52 -13.28 34.92
N MET A 145 13.70 -14.20 35.44
CA MET A 145 12.95 -13.93 36.68
C MET A 145 13.17 -15.08 37.67
N PRO A 146 13.32 -14.77 38.97
CA PRO A 146 13.55 -15.74 40.03
C PRO A 146 12.28 -16.55 40.32
N ALA A 147 12.48 -17.79 40.78
CA ALA A 147 11.43 -18.76 41.12
C ALA A 147 10.39 -18.16 42.10
N GLY A 148 9.23 -17.80 41.57
CA GLY A 148 8.04 -17.40 42.32
C GLY A 148 6.79 -17.70 41.48
N PRO A 149 5.61 -17.86 42.10
CA PRO A 149 4.40 -18.26 41.39
C PRO A 149 4.02 -17.16 40.38
N VAL A 150 4.10 -17.50 39.10
CA VAL A 150 3.71 -16.61 37.99
C VAL A 150 2.18 -16.56 38.00
N SER A 151 1.60 -15.44 38.43
CA SER A 151 0.19 -15.21 38.20
C SER A 151 -0.02 -14.93 36.71
N ASP A 152 -0.94 -15.67 36.06
CA ASP A 152 -1.32 -15.45 34.67
C ASP A 152 -2.06 -14.11 34.53
N VAL A 153 -1.30 -13.02 34.44
CA VAL A 153 -1.85 -11.69 34.16
C VAL A 153 -2.19 -11.63 32.67
N ILE A 154 -3.46 -11.80 32.34
CA ILE A 154 -3.96 -11.67 30.97
C ILE A 154 -3.91 -10.19 30.57
N VAL A 155 -2.98 -9.84 29.67
CA VAL A 155 -2.84 -8.51 29.09
C VAL A 155 -3.69 -8.41 27.83
N HIS A 156 -4.69 -7.53 27.83
CA HIS A 156 -5.51 -7.18 26.68
C HIS A 156 -5.01 -5.89 26.02
N THR A 157 -5.57 -5.57 24.85
CA THR A 157 -5.27 -4.33 24.14
C THR A 157 -6.46 -3.38 24.18
N CYS A 158 -6.21 -2.10 24.45
CA CYS A 158 -7.22 -1.05 24.34
C CYS A 158 -7.73 -0.98 22.89
N ARG A 159 -9.05 -1.07 22.69
CA ARG A 159 -9.68 -1.01 21.37
C ARG A 159 -9.53 0.35 20.67
N PHE A 160 -9.30 1.42 21.44
CA PHE A 160 -9.28 2.79 20.94
C PHE A 160 -7.88 3.27 20.57
N CYS A 161 -6.89 3.06 21.45
CA CYS A 161 -5.51 3.54 21.24
C CYS A 161 -4.47 2.42 21.10
N GLY A 162 -4.86 1.16 21.27
CA GLY A 162 -3.98 0.01 21.11
C GLY A 162 -3.03 -0.27 22.28
N ALA A 163 -3.08 0.52 23.35
CA ALA A 163 -2.24 0.35 24.55
C ALA A 163 -2.47 -1.00 25.25
N PRO A 164 -1.44 -1.59 25.89
CA PRO A 164 -1.63 -2.76 26.76
C PRO A 164 -2.46 -2.36 27.99
N ARG A 165 -3.37 -3.24 28.41
CA ARG A 165 -4.20 -3.09 29.61
C ARG A 165 -4.33 -4.44 30.30
N THR A 166 -4.50 -4.46 31.60
CA THR A 166 -4.89 -5.69 32.32
C THR A 166 -6.42 -5.81 32.31
N SER A 167 -6.95 -7.04 32.48
CA SER A 167 -8.39 -7.29 32.53
C SER A 167 -9.11 -6.54 33.66
N SER A 168 -8.38 -6.14 34.70
CA SER A 168 -8.89 -5.38 35.85
C SER A 168 -9.07 -3.87 35.61
N GLU A 169 -8.58 -3.32 34.50
CA GLU A 169 -8.66 -1.88 34.24
C GLU A 169 -9.99 -1.46 33.59
N LEU A 170 -10.75 -0.61 34.30
CA LEU A 170 -12.02 0.00 33.83
C LEU A 170 -11.82 1.18 32.87
N LYS A 171 -10.60 1.71 32.77
CA LYS A 171 -10.24 2.82 31.87
C LYS A 171 -8.83 2.61 31.32
N CYS A 172 -8.59 3.05 30.09
CA CYS A 172 -7.26 3.04 29.51
C CYS A 172 -6.36 4.06 30.22
N GLN A 173 -5.23 3.62 30.78
CA GLN A 173 -4.28 4.55 31.40
C GLN A 173 -3.62 5.52 30.42
N PHE A 174 -3.62 5.20 29.13
CA PHE A 174 -2.96 5.99 28.10
C PHE A 174 -3.90 7.00 27.42
N CYS A 175 -5.09 6.57 26.97
CA CYS A 175 -6.03 7.45 26.28
C CYS A 175 -7.20 7.91 27.15
N GLY A 176 -7.30 7.47 28.41
CA GLY A 176 -8.37 7.85 29.34
C GLY A 176 -9.74 7.22 29.06
N GLU A 177 -9.90 6.54 27.94
CA GLU A 177 -11.18 5.99 27.49
C GLU A 177 -11.67 4.86 28.41
N LYS A 178 -12.96 4.87 28.75
CA LYS A 178 -13.56 3.87 29.65
C LYS A 178 -13.99 2.63 28.86
N PHE A 179 -13.77 1.45 29.44
CA PHE A 179 -14.21 0.19 28.86
C PHE A 179 -15.55 -0.19 29.52
N GLY A 180 -16.63 0.05 28.79
CA GLY A 180 -17.98 -0.48 29.08
C GLY A 180 -18.28 -1.66 28.20
#